data_AF-A0A6A3DE85-F1
#
_entry.id   AF-A0A6A3DE85-F1
#
_cell.length_a   1.000
_cell.length_b   1.000
_cell.length_c   1.000
_cell.angle_alpha   90.00
_cell.angle_beta   90.00
_cell.angle_gamma   90.00
#
_symmetry.space_group_name_H-M   'P 1'
#
loop_
_entity.id
_entity.type
_entity.pdbx_description
1 polymer ?
#
loop_
_entity_poly.entity_id
_entity_poly.type
_entity_poly.pdbx_seq_one_letter_code
_entity_poly.pdbx_strand_id
1 'polypeptide(L)'
;TNNALAEPAGIERFVFCQKESLGIVCYFPNLETSEETKVKVFSWTTQLKHKMLNKMRQVGLDLENIVYFRGEMHYLVMTPKQLGADNINQDAFHLFVNEIVNFVGIPRKTDFARLSIFDFSSLARADKAASILTSHGKKLYVGFIGDSLLEPVWHEGVGTCRGFLSALDAVWMVAQIGKMADVQLLADREFTYRIMQRLSGHHRDEMHKNVRKYTVDPKSRYTIDFPCGILGV
;
A
#
# COMPACT_ATOMS: atom_id res chain seq x y z
N THR A 1 10.36 -14.23 -4.44
CA THR A 1 9.74 -12.93 -4.79
C THR A 1 8.31 -13.18 -5.24
N ASN A 2 7.40 -12.21 -5.08
CA ASN A 2 5.99 -12.35 -5.46
C ASN A 2 5.79 -12.84 -6.92
N ASN A 3 6.77 -12.63 -7.79
CA ASN A 3 6.73 -13.03 -9.20
C ASN A 3 6.92 -14.55 -9.41
N ALA A 4 7.61 -15.25 -8.51
CA ALA A 4 7.92 -16.69 -8.67
C ALA A 4 6.67 -17.58 -8.60
N LEU A 5 5.59 -17.09 -7.98
CA LEU A 5 4.31 -17.81 -7.87
C LEU A 5 3.28 -17.38 -8.91
N ALA A 6 3.54 -16.31 -9.67
CA ALA A 6 2.59 -15.75 -10.63
C ALA A 6 2.47 -16.63 -11.87
N GLU A 7 3.59 -16.93 -12.53
CA GLU A 7 3.60 -17.72 -13.76
C GLU A 7 3.00 -19.14 -13.57
N PRO A 8 3.34 -19.93 -12.53
CA PRO A 8 2.69 -21.22 -12.29
C PRO A 8 1.19 -21.10 -11.98
N ALA A 9 0.76 -19.95 -11.44
CA ALA A 9 -0.65 -19.65 -11.22
C ALA A 9 -1.36 -19.20 -12.51
N GLY A 10 -0.66 -19.07 -13.64
CA GLY A 10 -1.22 -18.50 -14.86
C GLY A 10 -1.63 -17.02 -14.69
N ILE A 11 -0.97 -16.29 -13.79
CA ILE A 11 -1.17 -14.87 -13.49
C ILE A 11 0.12 -14.14 -13.87
N GLU A 12 0.02 -13.02 -14.56
CA GLU A 12 1.18 -12.19 -14.90
C GLU A 12 1.32 -11.07 -13.87
N ARG A 13 2.55 -10.82 -13.38
CA ARG A 13 2.86 -9.62 -12.59
C ARG A 13 3.73 -8.70 -13.43
N PHE A 14 3.27 -7.46 -13.60
CA PHE A 14 3.98 -6.45 -14.39
C PHE A 14 4.13 -5.15 -13.59
N VAL A 15 5.18 -4.40 -13.94
CA VAL A 15 5.41 -3.05 -13.42
C VAL A 15 4.47 -2.09 -14.17
N PHE A 16 3.56 -1.46 -13.44
CA PHE A 16 2.56 -0.55 -14.03
C PHE A 16 2.88 0.93 -13.80
N CYS A 17 3.83 1.22 -12.90
CA CYS A 17 4.33 2.57 -12.65
C CYS A 17 5.84 2.49 -12.49
N GLN A 18 6.55 3.30 -13.28
CA GLN A 18 7.98 3.56 -13.14
C GLN A 18 8.20 5.04 -12.93
N LYS A 19 8.66 5.41 -11.74
CA LYS A 19 9.06 6.77 -11.41
C LYS A 19 10.20 6.66 -10.42
N GLU A 20 11.41 7.08 -10.80
CA GLU A 20 12.55 7.09 -9.89
C GLU A 20 12.15 7.71 -8.54
N SER A 21 12.16 6.88 -7.51
CA SER A 21 11.67 7.24 -6.19
C SER A 21 12.36 6.37 -5.16
N LEU A 22 13.17 6.99 -4.31
CA LEU A 22 13.72 6.33 -3.15
C LEU A 22 12.94 6.73 -1.91
N GLY A 23 12.58 5.75 -1.11
CA GLY A 23 12.02 5.90 0.22
C GLY A 23 13.08 5.82 1.28
N ILE A 24 12.95 6.62 2.32
CA ILE A 24 13.67 6.45 3.58
C ILE A 24 12.64 6.09 4.64
N VAL A 25 12.94 5.04 5.39
CA VAL A 25 12.18 4.65 6.58
C VAL A 25 13.10 4.70 7.77
N CYS A 26 12.68 5.39 8.81
CA CYS A 26 13.37 5.37 10.09
C CYS A 26 12.40 5.16 11.24
N TYR A 27 12.87 4.46 12.26
CA TYR A 27 12.14 4.34 13.51
C TYR A 27 13.06 4.26 14.72
N PHE A 28 12.57 4.79 15.83
CA PHE A 28 13.26 4.85 17.11
C PHE A 28 12.25 4.75 18.28
N PRO A 29 12.67 4.26 19.45
CA PRO A 29 11.79 4.10 20.61
C PRO A 29 11.09 5.40 21.00
N ASN A 30 9.78 5.32 21.27
CA ASN A 30 9.03 6.36 21.95
C ASN A 30 9.13 6.10 23.46
N LEU A 31 9.80 6.99 24.20
CA LEU A 31 9.96 6.86 25.65
C LEU A 31 8.78 7.45 26.44
N GLU A 32 7.72 7.85 25.74
CA GLU A 32 6.48 8.40 26.29
C GLU A 32 6.68 9.64 27.17
N THR A 33 7.75 10.39 26.93
CA THR A 33 8.00 11.63 27.67
C THR A 33 6.96 12.69 27.35
N SER A 34 6.81 13.69 28.23
CA SER A 34 5.88 14.82 28.04
C SER A 34 6.11 15.62 26.75
N GLU A 35 7.31 15.55 26.17
CA GLU A 35 7.66 16.19 24.90
C GLU A 35 7.19 15.34 23.71
N GLU A 36 7.50 14.03 23.72
CA GLU A 36 7.11 13.07 22.68
C GLU A 36 5.58 12.96 22.55
N THR A 37 4.88 12.98 23.68
CA THR A 37 3.40 12.88 23.72
C THR A 37 2.67 14.08 23.12
N LYS A 38 3.30 15.26 23.11
CA LYS A 38 2.75 16.49 22.51
C LYS A 38 2.89 16.52 20.99
N VAL A 39 3.78 15.70 20.42
CA VAL A 39 3.99 15.69 18.98
C VAL A 39 2.79 15.03 18.28
N LYS A 40 2.18 15.79 17.36
CA LYS A 40 1.06 15.31 16.55
C LYS A 40 1.56 14.48 15.37
N VAL A 41 0.88 13.37 15.10
CA VAL A 41 1.06 12.62 13.85
C VAL A 41 0.72 13.50 12.65
N PHE A 42 1.39 13.29 11.53
CA PHE A 42 1.15 14.09 10.33
C PHE A 42 1.46 13.32 9.04
N SER A 43 0.85 13.77 7.95
CA SER A 43 1.19 13.36 6.59
C SER A 43 1.31 14.62 5.74
N TRP A 44 2.50 14.87 5.20
CA TRP A 44 2.80 15.99 4.32
C TRP A 44 3.05 15.48 2.93
N THR A 45 2.20 15.88 2.00
CA THR A 45 2.31 15.60 0.57
C THR A 45 2.33 16.92 -0.20
N THR A 46 2.80 16.88 -1.45
CA THR A 46 2.72 18.03 -2.37
C THR A 46 1.31 18.58 -2.53
N GLN A 47 0.28 17.74 -2.38
CA GLN A 47 -1.12 18.12 -2.49
C GLN A 47 -1.67 18.77 -1.21
N LEU A 48 -1.37 18.22 -0.02
CA LEU A 48 -2.01 18.64 1.22
C LEU A 48 -1.19 19.67 2.03
N LYS A 49 0.15 19.68 1.91
CA LYS A 49 1.05 20.46 2.79
C LYS A 49 2.28 21.02 2.06
N HIS A 50 2.13 21.45 0.80
CA HIS A 50 3.22 22.05 0.01
C HIS A 50 4.00 23.16 0.76
N LYS A 51 3.34 23.97 1.60
CA LYS A 51 4.02 25.05 2.36
C LYS A 51 5.09 24.53 3.32
N MET A 52 4.87 23.38 3.97
CA MET A 52 5.87 22.82 4.91
C MET A 52 7.03 22.21 4.15
N LEU A 53 6.75 21.47 3.06
CA LEU A 53 7.78 20.94 2.17
C LEU A 53 8.62 22.07 1.53
N ASN A 54 8.00 23.20 1.19
CA ASN A 54 8.73 24.36 0.68
C ASN A 54 9.67 24.96 1.74
N LYS A 55 9.28 24.99 3.03
CA LYS A 55 10.17 25.43 4.11
C LYS A 55 11.32 24.47 4.34
N MET A 56 11.08 23.15 4.24
CA MET A 56 12.15 22.15 4.28
C MET A 56 13.14 22.36 3.14
N ARG A 57 12.63 22.60 1.92
CA ARG A 57 13.46 22.86 0.74
C ARG A 57 14.35 24.10 0.91
N GLN A 58 13.85 25.14 1.59
CA GLN A 58 14.64 26.35 1.88
C GLN A 58 15.85 26.09 2.80
N VAL A 59 15.81 25.04 3.62
CA VAL A 59 16.95 24.61 4.45
C VAL A 59 17.75 23.47 3.81
N GLY A 60 17.53 23.18 2.52
CA GLY A 60 18.25 22.14 1.78
C GLY A 60 17.64 20.74 1.87
N LEU A 61 16.52 20.56 2.57
CA LEU A 61 15.83 19.27 2.71
C LEU A 61 14.70 19.15 1.68
N ASP A 62 15.00 18.64 0.48
CA ASP A 62 14.00 18.51 -0.59
C ASP A 62 13.32 17.13 -0.60
N LEU A 63 12.08 17.08 -0.11
CA LEU A 63 11.25 15.87 -0.05
C LEU A 63 10.00 16.02 -0.93
N GLU A 64 9.57 14.92 -1.56
CA GLU A 64 8.25 14.79 -2.19
C GLU A 64 7.15 14.63 -1.13
N ASN A 65 7.40 13.82 -0.11
CA ASN A 65 6.47 13.54 0.97
C ASN A 65 7.20 13.11 2.25
N ILE A 66 6.52 13.27 3.38
CA ILE A 66 6.93 12.76 4.69
C ILE A 66 5.70 12.45 5.54
N VAL A 67 5.71 11.28 6.17
CA VAL A 67 4.64 10.79 7.04
C VAL A 67 5.24 10.36 8.37
N TYR A 68 4.60 10.77 9.45
CA TYR A 68 4.99 10.45 10.82
C TYR A 68 3.84 9.81 11.58
N PHE A 69 4.12 8.63 12.13
CA PHE A 69 3.26 7.90 13.05
C PHE A 69 3.93 7.79 14.43
N ARG A 70 3.11 7.88 15.47
CA ARG A 70 3.52 7.71 16.86
C ARG A 70 2.77 6.52 17.46
N GLY A 71 3.50 5.52 17.91
CA GLY A 71 3.01 4.38 18.69
C GLY A 71 4.02 4.04 19.78
N GLU A 72 4.34 2.76 19.96
CA GLU A 72 5.49 2.31 20.78
C GLU A 72 6.83 2.82 20.22
N MET A 73 6.86 3.13 18.93
CA MET A 73 7.99 3.72 18.22
C MET A 73 7.55 5.02 17.55
N HIS A 74 8.49 5.96 17.41
CA HIS A 74 8.40 7.00 16.40
C HIS A 74 8.73 6.37 15.06
N TYR A 75 7.81 6.45 14.09
CA TYR A 75 7.97 5.85 12.77
C TYR A 75 7.79 6.91 11.71
N LEU A 76 8.80 7.09 10.85
CA LEU A 76 8.78 8.03 9.75
C LEU A 76 9.04 7.31 8.43
N VAL A 77 8.27 7.72 7.42
CA VAL A 77 8.49 7.36 6.02
C VAL A 77 8.57 8.65 5.22
N MET A 78 9.59 8.79 4.40
CA MET A 78 9.81 9.99 3.61
C MET A 78 10.37 9.64 2.25
N THR A 79 10.07 10.47 1.25
CA THR A 79 10.52 10.28 -0.13
C THR A 79 11.32 11.51 -0.54
N PRO A 80 12.66 11.49 -0.49
CA PRO A 80 13.50 12.56 -1.04
C PRO A 80 13.38 12.73 -2.55
N LYS A 81 13.59 13.95 -3.07
CA LYS A 81 13.60 14.22 -4.52
C LYS A 81 14.93 13.93 -5.21
N GLN A 82 16.04 14.05 -4.48
CA GLN A 82 17.38 13.87 -5.02
C GLN A 82 18.16 12.99 -4.06
N LEU A 83 18.05 11.69 -4.24
CA LEU A 83 19.00 10.72 -3.72
C LEU A 83 19.28 9.72 -4.83
N GLY A 84 20.53 9.65 -5.28
CA GLY A 84 20.99 8.54 -6.10
C GLY A 84 21.27 7.35 -5.17
N ALA A 85 20.83 6.15 -5.55
CA ALA A 85 21.07 4.93 -4.76
C ALA A 85 22.56 4.53 -4.74
N ASP A 86 23.32 5.01 -5.73
CA ASP A 86 24.69 4.62 -5.96
C ASP A 86 25.64 5.49 -5.11
N ASN A 87 26.21 4.91 -4.06
CA ASN A 87 27.19 5.49 -3.13
C ASN A 87 26.66 6.47 -2.07
N ILE A 88 25.68 6.04 -1.29
CA ILE A 88 25.23 6.80 -0.12
C ILE A 88 26.21 6.61 1.04
N ASN A 89 26.90 7.70 1.41
CA ASN A 89 27.70 7.76 2.63
C ASN A 89 26.78 7.62 3.85
N GLN A 90 27.01 6.60 4.68
CA GLN A 90 26.13 6.29 5.83
C GLN A 90 26.10 7.40 6.88
N ASP A 91 27.21 8.08 7.15
CA ASP A 91 27.27 9.17 8.11
C ASP A 91 26.49 10.38 7.60
N ALA A 92 26.68 10.74 6.34
CA ALA A 92 25.93 11.82 5.69
C ALA A 92 24.43 11.49 5.66
N PHE A 93 24.07 10.24 5.43
CA PHE A 93 22.70 9.77 5.45
C PHE A 93 22.07 9.84 6.85
N HIS A 94 22.80 9.42 7.88
CA HIS A 94 22.36 9.54 9.27
C HIS A 94 22.13 11.00 9.67
N LEU A 95 23.06 11.88 9.31
CA LEU A 95 22.95 13.32 9.57
C LEU A 95 21.75 13.92 8.84
N PHE A 96 21.57 13.62 7.56
CA PHE A 96 20.44 14.09 6.75
C PHE A 96 19.09 13.71 7.38
N VAL A 97 18.94 12.46 7.83
CA VAL A 97 17.67 12.01 8.45
C VAL A 97 17.49 12.62 9.84
N ASN A 98 18.57 12.83 10.60
CA ASN A 98 18.50 13.52 11.87
C ASN A 98 18.09 15.00 11.72
N GLU A 99 18.59 15.70 10.69
CA GLU A 99 18.15 17.06 10.35
C GLU A 99 16.65 17.12 10.03
N ILE A 100 16.13 16.13 9.30
CA ILE A 100 14.70 16.02 9.01
C ILE A 100 13.90 15.85 10.30
N VAL A 101 14.29 14.91 11.17
CA VAL A 101 13.63 14.65 12.46
C VAL A 101 13.62 15.90 13.34
N ASN A 102 14.73 16.63 13.39
CA ASN A 102 14.84 17.89 14.11
C ASN A 102 13.95 18.99 13.49
N PHE A 103 13.92 19.11 12.16
CA PHE A 103 13.10 20.08 11.46
C PHE A 103 11.61 19.89 11.75
N VAL A 104 11.14 18.64 11.75
CA VAL A 104 9.73 18.33 12.05
C VAL A 104 9.40 18.39 13.55
N GLY A 105 10.40 18.61 14.39
CA GLY A 105 10.23 18.83 15.82
C GLY A 105 9.90 17.57 16.61
N ILE A 106 10.36 16.40 16.16
CA ILE A 106 10.20 15.16 16.94
C ILE A 106 11.43 15.04 17.87
N PRO A 107 11.24 15.06 19.21
CA PRO A 107 12.34 14.90 20.15
C PRO A 107 12.92 13.49 20.02
N ARG A 108 14.22 13.40 19.74
CA ARG A 108 14.93 12.12 19.64
C ARG A 108 15.93 11.99 20.79
N LYS A 109 15.65 11.08 21.72
CA LYS A 109 16.50 10.81 22.90
C LYS A 109 17.37 9.55 22.75
N THR A 110 17.16 8.80 21.68
CA THR A 110 17.76 7.49 21.42
C THR A 110 18.22 7.40 19.97
N ASP A 111 19.10 6.44 19.68
CA ASP A 111 19.50 6.17 18.31
C ASP A 111 18.39 5.55 17.46
N PHE A 112 18.53 5.68 16.13
CA PHE A 112 17.62 4.99 15.22
C PHE A 112 17.75 3.49 15.47
N ALA A 113 16.65 2.84 15.85
CA ALA A 113 16.59 1.38 15.94
C ALA A 113 16.74 0.77 14.55
N ARG A 114 16.25 1.47 13.52
CA ARG A 114 16.55 1.17 12.12
C ARG A 114 16.46 2.42 11.28
N LEU A 115 17.37 2.50 10.33
CA LEU A 115 17.36 3.45 9.24
C LEU A 115 17.57 2.66 7.94
N SER A 116 16.66 2.78 6.97
CA SER A 116 16.70 1.98 5.75
C SER A 116 16.21 2.76 4.55
N ILE A 117 16.80 2.45 3.39
CA ILE A 117 16.41 2.98 2.09
C ILE A 117 15.64 1.89 1.35
N PHE A 118 14.56 2.29 0.71
CA PHE A 118 13.71 1.43 -0.11
C PHE A 118 13.63 2.00 -1.50
N ASP A 119 13.66 1.13 -2.50
CA ASP A 119 13.37 1.51 -3.86
C ASP A 119 11.85 1.48 -4.07
N PHE A 120 11.25 2.65 -4.27
CA PHE A 120 9.86 2.82 -4.66
C PHE A 120 9.71 3.06 -6.17
N SER A 121 10.79 2.87 -6.94
CA SER A 121 10.82 3.25 -8.36
C SER A 121 9.90 2.42 -9.23
N SER A 122 9.63 1.18 -8.83
CA SER A 122 8.71 0.28 -9.53
C SER A 122 7.57 -0.15 -8.62
N LEU A 123 6.34 0.04 -9.07
CA LEU A 123 5.16 -0.58 -8.48
C LEU A 123 4.69 -1.69 -9.41
N ALA A 124 4.58 -2.91 -8.86
CA ALA A 124 4.07 -4.07 -9.57
C ALA A 124 2.65 -4.44 -9.13
N ARG A 125 1.90 -5.03 -10.06
CA ARG A 125 0.57 -5.58 -9.81
C ARG A 125 0.34 -6.82 -10.67
N ALA A 126 -0.64 -7.63 -10.28
CA ALA A 126 -1.12 -8.73 -11.11
C ALA A 126 -2.03 -8.23 -12.26
N ASP A 127 -2.05 -8.94 -13.38
CA ASP A 127 -2.98 -8.72 -14.49
C ASP A 127 -4.42 -9.07 -14.11
N LYS A 128 -4.58 -10.11 -13.29
CA LYS A 128 -5.85 -10.57 -12.75
C LYS A 128 -5.69 -11.03 -11.31
N ALA A 129 -6.79 -11.00 -10.57
CA ALA A 129 -6.74 -11.33 -9.16
C ALA A 129 -6.82 -12.82 -8.83
N ALA A 130 -7.30 -13.63 -9.77
CA ALA A 130 -7.44 -15.07 -9.60
C ALA A 130 -7.40 -15.81 -10.95
N SER A 131 -7.13 -17.10 -10.88
CA SER A 131 -7.15 -18.03 -12.01
C SER A 131 -7.66 -19.40 -11.55
N ILE A 132 -8.08 -20.22 -12.52
CA ILE A 132 -8.46 -21.61 -12.29
C ILE A 132 -7.63 -22.48 -13.22
N LEU A 133 -6.78 -23.31 -12.63
CA LEU A 133 -5.95 -24.27 -13.34
C LEU A 133 -6.68 -25.61 -13.39
N THR A 134 -6.61 -26.30 -14.53
CA THR A 134 -7.24 -27.62 -14.69
C THR A 134 -6.19 -28.64 -15.08
N SER A 135 -6.14 -29.75 -14.34
CA SER A 135 -5.25 -30.88 -14.63
C SER A 135 -5.94 -32.18 -14.24
N HIS A 136 -5.94 -33.18 -15.12
CA HIS A 136 -6.56 -34.50 -14.89
C HIS A 136 -8.02 -34.41 -14.40
N GLY A 137 -8.81 -33.49 -14.96
CA GLY A 137 -10.21 -33.27 -14.57
C GLY A 137 -10.41 -32.64 -13.19
N LYS A 138 -9.33 -32.27 -12.49
CA LYS A 138 -9.38 -31.56 -11.21
C LYS A 138 -9.09 -30.08 -11.43
N LYS A 139 -9.81 -29.23 -10.69
CA LYS A 139 -9.65 -27.78 -10.71
C LYS A 139 -8.87 -27.31 -9.49
N LEU A 140 -7.93 -26.40 -9.70
CA LEU A 140 -7.19 -25.70 -8.66
C LEU A 140 -7.49 -24.20 -8.80
N TYR A 141 -8.11 -23.63 -7.78
CA TYR A 141 -8.43 -22.20 -7.70
C TYR A 141 -7.24 -21.48 -7.06
N VAL A 142 -6.69 -20.48 -7.74
CA VAL A 142 -5.57 -19.68 -7.25
C VAL A 142 -5.99 -18.22 -7.19
N GLY A 143 -5.74 -17.55 -6.06
CA GLY A 143 -6.08 -16.14 -5.87
C GLY A 143 -4.97 -15.40 -5.15
N PHE A 144 -4.63 -14.21 -5.64
CA PHE A 144 -3.64 -13.33 -5.03
C PHE A 144 -4.30 -12.34 -4.07
N ILE A 145 -3.57 -11.96 -3.02
CA ILE A 145 -4.01 -11.01 -1.98
C ILE A 145 -2.84 -10.11 -1.54
N GLY A 146 -3.16 -8.95 -0.98
CA GLY A 146 -2.16 -7.99 -0.49
C GLY A 146 -1.16 -7.56 -1.56
N ASP A 147 0.11 -7.43 -1.17
CA ASP A 147 1.19 -6.94 -2.04
C ASP A 147 1.47 -7.90 -3.22
N SER A 148 1.12 -9.19 -3.08
CA SER A 148 1.17 -10.17 -4.18
C SER A 148 0.12 -9.93 -5.26
N LEU A 149 -0.91 -9.13 -4.98
CA LEU A 149 -1.92 -8.71 -5.94
C LEU A 149 -1.69 -7.27 -6.44
N LEU A 150 -1.40 -6.34 -5.52
CA LEU A 150 -1.22 -4.93 -5.82
C LEU A 150 -0.27 -4.31 -4.80
N GLU A 151 0.92 -3.92 -5.24
CA GLU A 151 1.88 -3.27 -4.35
C GLU A 151 1.36 -1.90 -3.91
N PRO A 152 1.42 -1.59 -2.60
CA PRO A 152 0.90 -0.36 -2.08
C PRO A 152 1.85 0.79 -2.33
N VAL A 153 1.30 1.97 -2.55
CA VAL A 153 2.03 3.24 -2.45
C VAL A 153 2.01 3.64 -0.98
N TRP A 154 3.14 3.52 -0.29
CA TRP A 154 3.17 3.60 1.18
C TRP A 154 2.68 4.95 1.71
N HIS A 155 2.97 6.04 1.01
CA HIS A 155 2.56 7.39 1.40
C HIS A 155 1.05 7.66 1.19
N GLU A 156 0.33 6.85 0.42
CA GLU A 156 -1.14 6.97 0.28
C GLU A 156 -1.90 6.39 1.48
N GLY A 157 -1.26 5.56 2.31
CA GLY A 157 -1.86 5.00 3.53
C GLY A 157 -3.03 4.04 3.29
N VAL A 158 -3.28 3.61 2.05
CA VAL A 158 -4.38 2.69 1.69
C VAL A 158 -3.93 1.23 1.56
N GLY A 159 -2.64 0.94 1.70
CA GLY A 159 -2.08 -0.41 1.52
C GLY A 159 -2.74 -1.47 2.39
N THR A 160 -2.83 -1.22 3.70
CA THR A 160 -3.51 -2.12 4.64
C THR A 160 -4.98 -2.30 4.27
N CYS A 161 -5.69 -1.24 3.92
CA CYS A 161 -7.09 -1.33 3.51
C CYS A 161 -7.26 -2.24 2.28
N ARG A 162 -6.45 -2.03 1.24
CA ARG A 162 -6.46 -2.87 0.02
C ARG A 162 -6.12 -4.33 0.35
N GLY A 163 -5.12 -4.57 1.20
CA GLY A 163 -4.76 -5.92 1.65
C GLY A 163 -5.92 -6.66 2.29
N PHE A 164 -6.60 -6.06 3.27
CA PHE A 164 -7.76 -6.66 3.93
C PHE A 164 -8.94 -6.86 2.98
N LEU A 165 -9.22 -5.88 2.10
CA LEU A 165 -10.29 -6.01 1.10
C LEU A 165 -10.02 -7.19 0.15
N SER A 166 -8.80 -7.32 -0.36
CA SER A 166 -8.42 -8.43 -1.23
C SER A 166 -8.53 -9.79 -0.53
N ALA A 167 -8.24 -9.86 0.78
CA ALA A 167 -8.41 -11.08 1.56
C ALA A 167 -9.89 -11.45 1.72
N LEU A 168 -10.76 -10.47 2.02
CA LEU A 168 -12.20 -10.70 2.09
C LEU A 168 -12.79 -11.12 0.74
N ASP A 169 -12.33 -10.54 -0.36
CA ASP A 169 -12.73 -10.90 -1.73
C ASP A 169 -12.29 -12.32 -2.09
N ALA A 170 -11.09 -12.73 -1.66
CA ALA A 170 -10.60 -14.10 -1.83
C ALA A 170 -11.42 -15.11 -0.99
N VAL A 171 -11.76 -14.77 0.25
CA VAL A 171 -12.60 -15.63 1.11
C VAL A 171 -14.00 -15.79 0.50
N TRP A 172 -14.58 -14.70 -0.01
CA TRP A 172 -15.86 -14.77 -0.72
C TRP A 172 -15.77 -15.66 -1.95
N MET A 173 -14.73 -15.49 -2.78
CA MET A 173 -14.51 -16.34 -3.95
C MET A 173 -14.49 -17.82 -3.56
N VAL A 174 -13.74 -18.19 -2.53
CA VAL A 174 -13.68 -19.57 -2.01
C VAL A 174 -15.06 -20.06 -1.57
N ALA A 175 -15.84 -19.22 -0.88
CA ALA A 175 -17.19 -19.58 -0.41
C ALA A 175 -18.22 -19.80 -1.52
N GLN A 176 -17.95 -19.32 -2.74
CA GLN A 176 -18.80 -19.47 -3.92
C GLN A 176 -18.39 -20.62 -4.85
N ILE A 177 -17.26 -21.27 -4.61
CA ILE A 177 -16.83 -22.46 -5.38
C ILE A 177 -17.92 -23.53 -5.30
N GLY A 178 -18.33 -24.04 -6.47
CA GLY A 178 -19.40 -25.03 -6.61
C GLY A 178 -20.83 -24.49 -6.49
N LYS A 179 -21.02 -23.22 -6.13
CA LYS A 179 -22.34 -22.54 -6.13
C LYS A 179 -22.52 -21.65 -7.35
N MET A 180 -21.43 -21.06 -7.84
CA MET A 180 -21.40 -20.18 -9.00
C MET A 180 -20.63 -20.85 -10.14
N ALA A 181 -20.99 -20.52 -11.38
CA ALA A 181 -20.21 -20.93 -12.53
C ALA A 181 -18.81 -20.27 -12.44
N ASP A 182 -17.76 -21.04 -12.74
CA ASP A 182 -16.37 -20.59 -12.63
C ASP A 182 -16.10 -19.28 -13.40
N VAL A 183 -16.75 -19.10 -14.56
CA VAL A 183 -16.63 -17.89 -15.39
C VAL A 183 -17.17 -16.67 -14.63
N GLN A 184 -18.35 -16.79 -14.02
CA GLN A 184 -18.94 -15.69 -13.24
C GLN A 184 -18.13 -15.43 -11.96
N LEU A 185 -17.63 -16.49 -11.32
CA LEU A 185 -16.80 -16.37 -10.13
C LEU A 185 -15.52 -15.57 -10.40
N LEU A 186 -14.82 -15.87 -11.50
CA LEU A 186 -13.63 -15.13 -11.92
C LEU A 186 -13.97 -13.69 -12.32
N ALA A 187 -15.09 -13.47 -13.00
CA ALA A 187 -15.54 -12.14 -13.39
C ALA A 187 -15.85 -11.25 -12.18
N ASP A 188 -16.56 -11.77 -11.18
CA ASP A 188 -16.87 -11.03 -9.95
C ASP A 188 -15.60 -10.75 -9.12
N ARG A 189 -14.66 -11.70 -9.09
CA ARG A 189 -13.36 -11.52 -8.43
C ARG A 189 -12.51 -10.46 -9.13
N GLU A 190 -12.54 -10.41 -10.45
CA GLU A 190 -11.85 -9.38 -11.23
C GLU A 190 -12.53 -8.01 -11.06
N PHE A 191 -13.86 -7.99 -10.97
CA PHE A 191 -14.61 -6.76 -10.73
C PHE A 191 -14.23 -6.09 -9.40
N THR A 192 -14.19 -6.87 -8.31
CA THR A 192 -13.71 -6.36 -7.00
C THR A 192 -12.27 -5.89 -7.05
N TYR A 193 -11.42 -6.57 -7.81
CA TYR A 193 -10.03 -6.14 -8.01
C TYR A 193 -9.94 -4.77 -8.69
N ARG A 194 -10.72 -4.54 -9.75
CA ARG A 194 -10.76 -3.25 -10.45
C ARG A 194 -11.25 -2.09 -9.56
N ILE A 195 -12.20 -2.35 -8.65
CA ILE A 195 -12.61 -1.36 -7.64
C ILE A 195 -11.42 -1.04 -6.75
N MET A 196 -10.75 -2.06 -6.22
CA MET A 196 -9.59 -1.90 -5.33
C MET A 196 -8.44 -1.11 -5.97
N GLN A 197 -8.20 -1.29 -7.27
CA GLN A 197 -7.20 -0.51 -8.02
C GLN A 197 -7.51 1.00 -8.06
N ARG A 198 -8.79 1.38 -8.03
CA ARG A 198 -9.23 2.79 -8.04
C ARG A 198 -9.36 3.40 -6.65
N LEU A 199 -9.46 2.59 -5.59
CA LEU A 199 -9.59 3.07 -4.22
C LEU A 199 -8.39 3.92 -3.82
N SER A 200 -8.63 5.14 -3.40
CA SER A 200 -7.61 6.03 -2.84
C SER A 200 -8.15 6.76 -1.61
N GLY A 201 -7.30 7.53 -0.93
CA GLY A 201 -7.76 8.40 0.16
C GLY A 201 -8.86 9.39 -0.28
N HIS A 202 -8.90 9.74 -1.57
CA HIS A 202 -9.85 10.69 -2.16
C HIS A 202 -10.97 10.01 -2.96
N HIS A 203 -10.83 8.72 -3.29
CA HIS A 203 -11.80 7.97 -4.08
C HIS A 203 -12.35 6.81 -3.25
N ARG A 204 -13.31 7.14 -2.37
CA ARG A 204 -14.00 6.17 -1.49
C ARG A 204 -15.49 6.04 -1.79
N ASP A 205 -15.97 6.70 -2.84
CA ASP A 205 -17.40 6.73 -3.21
C ASP A 205 -17.92 5.37 -3.68
N GLU A 206 -17.00 4.51 -4.16
CA GLU A 206 -17.26 3.11 -4.51
C GLU A 206 -17.38 2.19 -3.27
N MET A 207 -17.25 2.73 -2.04
CA MET A 207 -17.33 1.98 -0.79
C MET A 207 -18.55 2.38 0.04
N HIS A 208 -19.15 1.41 0.74
CA HIS A 208 -20.21 1.67 1.70
C HIS A 208 -19.67 2.41 2.94
N LYS A 209 -20.37 3.46 3.38
CA LYS A 209 -19.93 4.28 4.52
C LYS A 209 -19.94 3.53 5.86
N ASN A 210 -20.82 2.54 6.01
CA ASN A 210 -20.99 1.81 7.26
C ASN A 210 -20.07 0.59 7.35
N VAL A 211 -18.81 0.83 7.73
CA VAL A 211 -17.78 -0.22 7.89
C VAL A 211 -18.16 -1.31 8.90
N ARG A 212 -19.08 -1.04 9.84
CA ARG A 212 -19.54 -2.04 10.83
C ARG A 212 -20.42 -3.13 10.21
N LYS A 213 -20.95 -2.89 9.01
CA LYS A 213 -21.76 -3.87 8.26
C LYS A 213 -20.95 -4.68 7.28
N TYR A 214 -19.63 -4.47 7.20
CA TYR A 214 -18.78 -5.17 6.26
C TYR A 214 -18.71 -6.65 6.61
N THR A 215 -18.90 -7.49 5.61
CA THR A 215 -18.79 -8.94 5.68
C THR A 215 -17.91 -9.43 4.53
N VAL A 216 -17.73 -10.75 4.42
CA VAL A 216 -17.07 -11.34 3.24
C VAL A 216 -17.84 -11.03 1.96
N ASP A 217 -19.16 -10.84 2.00
CA ASP A 217 -19.95 -10.44 0.83
C ASP A 217 -19.49 -9.08 0.28
N PRO A 218 -18.96 -9.01 -0.95
CA PRO A 218 -18.53 -7.78 -1.58
C PRO A 218 -19.63 -6.71 -1.63
N LYS A 219 -20.91 -7.09 -1.73
CA LYS A 219 -22.05 -6.15 -1.74
C LYS A 219 -22.24 -5.43 -0.41
N SER A 220 -21.70 -5.96 0.68
CA SER A 220 -21.69 -5.27 1.98
C SER A 220 -20.61 -4.18 2.05
N ARG A 221 -19.68 -4.15 1.09
CA ARG A 221 -18.47 -3.31 1.09
C ARG A 221 -18.43 -2.33 -0.08
N TYR A 222 -18.80 -2.77 -1.28
CA TYR A 222 -18.76 -1.98 -2.50
C TYR A 222 -20.17 -1.54 -2.91
N THR A 223 -20.31 -0.28 -3.31
CA THR A 223 -21.61 0.33 -3.69
C THR A 223 -22.02 0.04 -5.13
N ILE A 224 -21.16 -0.60 -5.92
CA ILE A 224 -21.37 -0.84 -7.34
C ILE A 224 -22.06 -2.18 -7.56
N ASP A 225 -23.01 -2.20 -8.48
CA ASP A 225 -23.68 -3.42 -8.91
C ASP A 225 -22.72 -4.36 -9.64
N PHE A 226 -22.75 -5.63 -9.23
CA PHE A 226 -22.00 -6.68 -9.89
C PHE A 226 -22.63 -7.00 -11.25
N PRO A 227 -21.82 -7.15 -12.31
CA PRO A 227 -22.34 -7.49 -13.62
C PRO A 227 -23.10 -8.82 -13.57
N CYS A 228 -24.43 -8.74 -13.73
CA CYS A 228 -25.29 -9.90 -13.74
C CYS A 228 -25.24 -10.56 -15.12
N GLY A 229 -24.66 -11.77 -15.21
CA GLY A 229 -24.74 -12.63 -16.38
C GLY A 229 -23.73 -12.32 -17.49
N ILE A 230 -22.60 -13.02 -17.47
CA ILE A 230 -21.77 -13.22 -18.69
C ILE A 230 -22.32 -14.33 -19.60
N LEU A 231 -23.36 -15.03 -19.16
CA LEU A 231 -24.00 -16.10 -19.94
C LEU A 231 -25.41 -15.66 -20.34
N GLY A 232 -25.49 -14.96 -21.46
CA GLY A 232 -26.60 -15.19 -22.39
C GLY A 232 -26.36 -16.55 -23.05
N VAL A 233 -26.92 -17.60 -22.45
CA VAL A 233 -27.23 -18.86 -23.13
C VAL A 233 -28.72 -19.08 -22.97
#